data_AF-A0A932YCW7-F1
#
_entry.id   AF-A0A932YCW7-F1
#
_cell.length_a   1.000
_cell.length_b   1.000
_cell.length_c   1.000
_cell.angle_alpha   90.00
_cell.angle_beta   90.00
_cell.angle_gamma   90.00
#
_symmetry.space_group_name_H-M   'P 1'
#
loop_
_entity.id
_entity.type
_entity.pdbx_description
1 polymer ?
#
loop_
_entity_poly.entity_id
_entity_poly.type
_entity_poly.pdbx_seq_one_letter_code
_entity_poly.pdbx_strand_id
1 'polypeptide(L)'
;MGQHQKSILLAVGLSALLGPGAGQLYNKEWKKGFILIGFLIGVMAAAAYFFIHAAKKTVEALALSNPDLLIQEGAEMLLAKEILAQNAGFISITKWTIVVLWCYGVVDAYLGAKRRRVGKVQEVQNGQNVQEG
;
A
#
# COMPACT_ATOMS: atom_id res chain seq x y z
N MET A 1 -24.03 17.49 -9.09
CA MET A 1 -22.96 16.46 -9.27
C MET A 1 -23.62 15.13 -9.62
N GLY A 2 -23.55 14.69 -10.88
CA GLY A 2 -24.23 13.48 -11.34
C GLY A 2 -23.74 12.23 -10.60
N GLN A 3 -24.63 11.26 -10.39
CA GLN A 3 -24.36 9.97 -9.70
C GLN A 3 -23.07 9.27 -10.21
N HIS A 4 -22.69 9.54 -11.46
CA HIS A 4 -21.53 8.98 -12.15
C HIS A 4 -20.16 9.54 -11.72
N GLN A 5 -20.06 10.83 -11.36
CA GLN A 5 -18.81 11.36 -10.81
C GLN A 5 -18.56 10.80 -9.41
N LYS A 6 -19.64 10.54 -8.66
CA LYS A 6 -19.55 10.02 -7.29
C LYS A 6 -18.91 8.65 -7.25
N SER A 7 -19.23 7.72 -8.16
CA SER A 7 -18.64 6.37 -8.14
C SER A 7 -17.15 6.35 -8.47
N ILE A 8 -16.69 7.20 -9.40
CA ILE A 8 -15.27 7.31 -9.75
C ILE A 8 -14.50 7.95 -8.58
N LEU A 9 -15.02 9.03 -8.02
CA LEU A 9 -14.43 9.69 -6.86
C LEU A 9 -14.42 8.79 -5.62
N LEU A 10 -15.43 7.94 -5.44
CA LEU A 10 -15.45 6.95 -4.37
C LEU A 10 -14.39 5.86 -4.59
N ALA A 11 -14.25 5.32 -5.80
CA ALA A 11 -13.21 4.31 -6.08
C ALA A 11 -11.80 4.87 -5.85
N VAL A 12 -11.54 6.10 -6.31
CA VAL A 12 -10.27 6.82 -6.10
C VAL A 12 -10.08 7.15 -4.61
N GLY A 13 -11.12 7.66 -3.96
CA GLY A 13 -11.11 7.99 -2.53
C GLY A 13 -10.87 6.76 -1.66
N LEU A 14 -11.44 5.60 -2.01
CA LEU A 14 -11.22 4.34 -1.31
C LEU A 14 -9.76 3.88 -1.46
N SER A 15 -9.17 3.90 -2.66
CA SER A 15 -7.73 3.59 -2.83
C SER A 15 -6.81 4.61 -2.13
N ALA A 16 -7.18 5.90 -2.16
CA ALA A 16 -6.39 6.96 -1.56
C ALA A 16 -6.48 6.98 -0.03
N LEU A 17 -7.60 6.55 0.55
CA LEU A 17 -7.84 6.62 2.01
C LEU A 17 -7.55 5.29 2.71
N LEU A 18 -7.96 4.16 2.12
CA LEU A 18 -7.81 2.84 2.74
C LEU A 18 -6.52 2.12 2.32
N GLY A 19 -5.96 2.49 1.16
CA GLY A 19 -4.71 1.92 0.67
C GLY A 19 -4.82 1.19 -0.68
N PRO A 20 -3.68 0.73 -1.22
CA PRO A 20 -3.64 0.02 -2.49
C PRO A 20 -4.54 -1.23 -2.48
N GLY A 21 -5.32 -1.41 -3.54
CA GLY A 21 -6.23 -2.55 -3.72
C GLY A 21 -7.67 -2.28 -3.29
N ALA A 22 -7.95 -1.29 -2.44
CA ALA A 22 -9.31 -0.99 -1.99
C ALA A 22 -10.24 -0.52 -3.12
N GLY A 23 -9.77 0.38 -4.00
CA GLY A 23 -10.53 0.81 -5.17
C GLY A 23 -10.74 -0.30 -6.21
N GLN A 24 -9.79 -1.24 -6.33
CA GLN A 24 -9.94 -2.43 -7.17
C GLN A 24 -11.03 -3.36 -6.63
N LEU A 25 -11.10 -3.57 -5.31
CA LEU A 25 -12.18 -4.32 -4.68
C LEU A 25 -13.54 -3.64 -4.90
N TYR A 26 -13.62 -2.31 -4.75
CA TYR A 26 -14.82 -1.54 -5.06
C TYR A 26 -15.24 -1.68 -6.53
N ASN A 27 -14.27 -1.65 -7.43
CA ASN A 27 -14.44 -1.92 -8.85
C ASN A 27 -14.67 -3.42 -9.14
N LYS A 28 -14.90 -4.29 -8.13
CA LYS A 28 -15.07 -5.75 -8.28
C LYS A 28 -13.96 -6.42 -9.13
N GLU A 29 -12.76 -5.86 -9.13
CA GLU A 29 -11.53 -6.42 -9.71
C GLU A 29 -10.78 -7.23 -8.65
N TRP A 30 -11.45 -8.25 -8.09
CA TRP A 30 -11.00 -8.99 -6.90
C TRP A 30 -9.57 -9.51 -7.00
N LYS A 31 -9.21 -10.12 -8.14
CA LYS A 31 -7.86 -10.66 -8.37
C LYS A 31 -6.79 -9.59 -8.20
N LYS A 32 -6.96 -8.42 -8.84
CA LYS A 32 -6.02 -7.31 -8.71
C LYS A 32 -6.01 -6.72 -7.30
N GLY A 33 -7.20 -6.54 -6.71
CA GLY A 33 -7.32 -6.04 -5.35
C GLY A 33 -6.55 -6.89 -4.34
N PHE A 34 -6.73 -8.21 -4.38
CA PHE A 34 -6.01 -9.13 -3.50
C PHE A 34 -4.51 -9.19 -3.79
N ILE A 35 -4.08 -9.09 -5.06
CA ILE A 35 -2.65 -9.02 -5.39
C ILE A 35 -2.02 -7.76 -4.80
N LEU A 36 -2.66 -6.60 -4.95
CA LEU A 36 -2.17 -5.32 -4.41
C LEU A 36 -2.09 -5.33 -2.89
N ILE A 37 -3.15 -5.82 -2.24
CA ILE A 37 -3.20 -5.94 -0.77
C ILE A 37 -2.16 -6.94 -0.28
N GLY A 38 -2.08 -8.11 -0.91
CA GLY A 38 -1.10 -9.15 -0.57
C GLY A 38 0.34 -8.67 -0.74
N PHE A 39 0.62 -7.91 -1.81
CA PHE A 39 1.93 -7.33 -2.04
C PHE A 39 2.27 -6.27 -0.97
N LEU A 40 1.32 -5.39 -0.60
CA LEU A 40 1.51 -4.44 0.50
C LEU A 40 1.81 -5.16 1.82
N ILE A 41 1.02 -6.17 2.16
CA ILE A 41 1.23 -6.99 3.36
C ILE A 41 2.60 -7.66 3.33
N GLY A 42 3.01 -8.20 2.18
CA GLY A 42 4.32 -8.81 2.00
C GLY A 42 5.48 -7.83 2.21
N VAL A 43 5.39 -6.63 1.63
CA VAL A 43 6.40 -5.57 1.83
C VAL A 43 6.47 -5.15 3.30
N MET A 44 5.31 -4.97 3.96
CA MET A 44 5.25 -4.62 5.37
C MET A 44 5.81 -5.72 6.28
N ALA A 45 5.48 -6.99 6.01
CA ALA A 45 5.99 -8.13 6.74
C ALA A 45 7.52 -8.29 6.57
N ALA A 46 8.03 -8.12 5.35
CA ALA A 46 9.46 -8.14 5.06
C ALA A 46 10.20 -6.99 5.78
N ALA A 47 9.62 -5.79 5.77
CA ALA A 47 10.16 -4.64 6.48
C ALA A 47 10.19 -4.87 7.99
N ALA A 48 9.11 -5.40 8.56
CA ALA A 48 9.04 -5.73 9.99
C ALA A 48 10.07 -6.80 10.38
N TYR A 49 10.17 -7.88 9.59
CA TYR A 49 11.16 -8.92 9.80
C TYR A 49 12.58 -8.37 9.77
N PHE A 50 12.91 -7.56 8.77
CA PHE A 50 14.22 -6.93 8.65
C PHE A 50 14.50 -6.01 9.84
N PHE A 51 13.53 -5.19 10.24
CA PHE A 51 13.69 -4.26 11.36
C PHE A 51 13.94 -5.00 12.69
N ILE A 52 13.19 -6.06 12.96
CA ILE A 52 13.41 -6.91 14.15
C ILE A 52 14.81 -7.51 14.13
N HIS A 53 15.27 -8.01 12.98
CA HIS A 53 16.60 -8.61 12.85
C HIS A 53 17.72 -7.58 13.02
N ALA A 54 17.57 -6.39 12.42
CA ALA A 54 18.50 -5.28 12.58
C ALA A 54 18.57 -4.79 14.03
N ALA A 55 17.42 -4.70 14.70
CA ALA A 55 17.34 -4.33 16.11
C ALA A 55 18.07 -5.33 17.00
N LYS A 56 17.82 -6.63 16.82
CA LYS A 56 18.50 -7.69 17.56
C LYS A 56 20.01 -7.62 17.41
N LYS A 57 20.51 -7.53 16.17
CA LYS A 57 21.95 -7.40 15.91
C LYS A 57 22.58 -6.17 16.56
N THR A 58 21.87 -5.05 16.54
CA THR A 58 22.34 -3.79 17.14
C THR A 58 22.42 -3.92 18.66
N VAL A 59 21.39 -4.51 19.28
CA VAL A 59 21.36 -4.76 20.73
C VAL A 59 22.45 -5.74 21.15
N GLU A 60 22.65 -6.84 20.41
CA GLU A 60 23.72 -7.82 20.69
C GLU A 60 25.11 -7.18 20.59
N ALA A 61 25.35 -6.34 19.58
CA ALA A 61 26.60 -5.61 19.42
C ALA A 61 26.85 -4.60 20.56
N LEU A 62 25.81 -3.88 20.99
CA LEU A 62 25.90 -2.98 22.15
C LEU A 62 26.12 -3.73 23.45
N ALA A 63 25.44 -4.86 23.68
CA ALA A 63 25.60 -5.65 24.89
C ALA A 63 27.04 -6.13 25.09
N LEU A 64 27.73 -6.46 23.99
CA LEU A 64 29.13 -6.91 24.02
C LEU A 64 30.13 -5.75 24.19
N SER A 65 29.81 -4.57 23.67
CA SER A 65 30.74 -3.43 23.65
C SER A 65 30.57 -2.48 24.83
N ASN A 66 29.33 -2.18 25.22
CA ASN A 66 28.98 -1.24 26.30
C ASN A 66 27.61 -1.63 26.93
N PRO A 67 27.57 -2.62 27.83
CA PRO A 67 26.31 -3.12 28.39
C PRO A 67 25.54 -2.08 29.21
N ASP A 68 26.23 -1.12 29.84
CA ASP A 68 25.61 -0.08 30.67
C ASP A 68 24.68 0.85 29.87
N LEU A 69 24.94 1.02 28.57
CA LEU A 69 24.10 1.81 27.66
C LEU A 69 22.72 1.20 27.45
N LEU A 70 22.53 -0.11 27.68
CA LEU A 70 21.23 -0.78 27.53
C LEU A 70 20.28 -0.53 28.70
N ILE A 71 20.81 -0.13 29.86
CA ILE A 71 20.07 0.06 31.10
C ILE A 71 19.82 1.55 31.37
N GLN A 72 20.43 2.42 30.56
CA GLN A 72 20.28 3.87 30.66
C GLN A 72 18.88 4.31 30.21
N GLU A 73 18.26 5.23 30.95
CA GLU A 73 17.01 5.85 30.51
C GLU A 73 17.18 6.50 29.13
N GLY A 74 16.30 6.16 28.19
CA GLY A 74 16.34 6.67 26.82
C GLY A 74 17.22 5.87 25.85
N ALA A 75 17.83 4.76 26.29
CA ALA A 75 18.58 3.83 25.43
C ALA A 75 17.79 3.40 24.19
N GLU A 76 16.47 3.26 24.32
CA GLU A 76 15.56 2.83 23.25
C GLU A 76 15.53 3.82 22.08
N MET A 77 15.55 5.13 22.37
CA MET A 77 15.56 6.16 21.33
C MET A 77 16.93 6.27 20.66
N LEU A 78 18.01 6.06 21.40
CA LEU A 78 19.37 5.99 20.87
C LEU A 78 19.53 4.77 19.94
N LEU A 79 19.10 3.59 20.39
CA LEU A 79 19.09 2.36 19.60
C LEU A 79 18.24 2.53 18.33
N ALA A 80 17.04 3.11 18.45
CA ALA A 80 16.19 3.37 17.29
C ALA A 80 16.87 4.27 16.25
N LYS A 81 17.55 5.34 16.70
CA LYS A 81 18.31 6.23 15.80
C LYS A 81 19.47 5.51 15.13
N GLU A 82 20.20 4.68 15.88
CA GLU A 82 21.34 3.91 15.37
C GLU A 82 20.87 2.88 14.32
N ILE A 83 19.80 2.14 14.61
CA ILE A 83 19.17 1.20 13.66
C ILE A 83 18.71 1.95 12.40
N LEU A 84 18.09 3.12 12.55
CA LEU A 84 17.68 3.95 11.41
C LEU A 84 18.87 4.42 10.58
N ALA A 85 19.95 4.88 11.22
CA ALA A 85 21.14 5.39 10.55
C ALA A 85 21.85 4.30 9.75
N GLN A 86 22.06 3.12 10.37
CA GLN A 86 22.72 1.99 9.72
C GLN A 86 21.89 1.40 8.56
N ASN A 87 20.57 1.53 8.62
CA ASN A 87 19.65 0.92 7.64
C ASN A 87 18.89 1.95 6.81
N ALA A 88 19.37 3.20 6.75
CA ALA A 88 18.69 4.31 6.09
C ALA A 88 18.34 4.00 4.62
N GLY A 89 19.22 3.30 3.91
CA GLY A 89 18.98 2.85 2.54
C GLY A 89 17.78 1.91 2.41
N PHE A 90 17.73 0.85 3.21
CA PHE A 90 16.62 -0.11 3.21
C PHE A 90 15.29 0.54 3.60
N ILE A 91 15.31 1.39 4.63
CA ILE A 91 14.13 2.15 5.07
C ILE A 91 13.63 3.07 3.95
N SER A 92 14.55 3.76 3.26
CA SER A 92 14.21 4.63 2.14
C SER A 92 13.58 3.84 0.98
N ILE A 93 14.16 2.70 0.60
CA ILE A 93 13.64 1.83 -0.46
C ILE A 93 12.24 1.31 -0.10
N THR A 94 12.06 0.83 1.12
CA THR A 94 10.77 0.34 1.61
C THR A 94 9.71 1.43 1.57
N LYS A 95 10.04 2.63 2.09
CA LYS A 95 9.15 3.80 2.06
C LYS A 95 8.73 4.15 0.64
N TRP A 96 9.68 4.27 -0.28
CA TRP A 96 9.38 4.61 -1.67
C TRP A 96 8.60 3.51 -2.40
N THR A 97 8.87 2.24 -2.08
CA THR A 97 8.10 1.11 -2.62
C THR A 97 6.64 1.21 -2.22
N ILE A 98 6.35 1.49 -0.95
CA ILE A 98 4.98 1.67 -0.45
C ILE A 98 4.30 2.86 -1.13
N VAL A 99 5.00 4.00 -1.25
CA VAL A 99 4.46 5.20 -1.92
C VAL A 99 4.13 4.91 -3.39
N VAL A 100 5.05 4.29 -4.13
CA VAL A 100 4.83 3.93 -5.54
C VAL A 100 3.67 2.95 -5.69
N LEU A 101 3.61 1.93 -4.83
CA LEU A 101 2.51 0.96 -4.83
C LEU A 101 1.16 1.65 -4.55
N TRP A 102 1.16 2.62 -3.66
CA TRP A 102 -0.04 3.37 -3.30
C TRP A 102 -0.51 4.27 -4.45
N CYS A 103 0.40 5.03 -5.05
CA CYS A 103 0.11 5.83 -6.25
C CYS A 103 -0.40 4.94 -7.39
N TYR A 104 0.25 3.80 -7.63
CA TYR A 104 -0.21 2.83 -8.62
C TYR A 104 -1.62 2.33 -8.32
N GLY A 105 -1.91 1.97 -7.06
CA GLY A 105 -3.24 1.50 -6.65
C GLY A 105 -4.34 2.54 -6.87
N VAL A 106 -4.04 3.83 -6.68
CA VAL A 106 -4.95 4.95 -6.97
C VAL A 106 -5.19 5.09 -8.47
N VAL A 107 -4.13 5.10 -9.28
CA VAL A 107 -4.22 5.25 -10.74
C VAL A 107 -4.95 4.06 -11.38
N ASP A 108 -4.63 2.83 -10.99
CA ASP A 108 -5.29 1.63 -11.54
C ASP A 108 -6.77 1.59 -11.13
N ALA A 109 -7.14 2.00 -9.92
CA ALA A 109 -8.54 2.11 -9.51
C ALA A 109 -9.31 3.15 -10.33
N TYR A 110 -8.69 4.29 -10.65
CA TYR A 110 -9.28 5.29 -11.54
C TYR A 110 -9.53 4.73 -12.95
N LEU A 111 -8.51 4.08 -13.53
CA LEU A 111 -8.61 3.51 -14.88
C LEU A 111 -9.62 2.36 -14.95
N GLY A 112 -9.67 1.49 -13.93
CA GLY A 112 -10.67 0.42 -13.82
C GLY A 112 -12.10 0.95 -13.76
N ALA A 113 -12.34 1.98 -12.93
CA ALA A 113 -13.65 2.64 -12.84
C ALA A 113 -14.06 3.27 -14.20
N LYS A 114 -13.11 3.94 -14.88
CA LYS A 114 -13.33 4.52 -16.21
C LYS A 114 -13.68 3.43 -17.25
N ARG A 115 -12.97 2.31 -17.27
CA ARG A 115 -13.21 1.20 -18.22
C ARG A 115 -14.58 0.56 -18.01
N ARG A 116 -14.97 0.29 -16.76
CA ARG A 116 -16.31 -0.25 -16.45
C ARG A 116 -17.45 0.64 -16.92
N ARG A 117 -17.25 1.96 -16.89
CA ARG A 117 -18.24 2.91 -17.40
C ARG A 117 -18.47 2.73 -18.89
N VAL A 118 -17.39 2.66 -19.67
CA VAL A 118 -17.48 2.48 -21.14
C VAL A 118 -18.19 1.18 -21.49
N GLY A 119 -17.87 0.08 -20.79
CA GLY A 119 -18.53 -1.21 -21.01
C GLY A 119 -20.04 -1.18 -20.75
N LYS A 120 -20.48 -0.55 -19.64
CA LYS A 120 -21.92 -0.43 -19.33
C LYS A 120 -22.71 0.37 -20.37
N VAL A 121 -22.12 1.41 -20.96
CA VAL A 121 -22.78 2.22 -21.99
C VAL A 121 -23.02 1.40 -23.25
N GLN A 122 -22.05 0.58 -23.66
CA GLN A 122 -22.18 -0.30 -24.83
C GLN A 122 -23.23 -1.41 -24.62
N GLU A 123 -23.28 -1.99 -23.42
CA GLU A 123 -24.24 -3.04 -23.08
C GLU A 123 -25.70 -2.53 -23.15
N VAL A 124 -25.96 -1.32 -22.67
CA VAL A 124 -27.29 -0.68 -22.76
C VAL A 124 -27.66 -0.39 -24.22
N GLN A 125 -26.73 0.15 -25.02
CA GLN A 125 -26.99 0.44 -26.44
C GLN A 125 -27.28 -0.83 -27.25
N ASN A 126 -26.51 -1.90 -27.04
CA ASN A 126 -26.77 -3.18 -27.70
C ASN A 126 -28.10 -3.81 -27.25
N GLY A 127 -28.48 -3.67 -25.98
CA GLY A 127 -29.76 -4.16 -25.49
C GLY A 127 -30.98 -3.45 -26.11
N GLN A 128 -30.88 -2.14 -26.38
CA GLN A 128 -31.95 -1.38 -27.05
C GLN A 128 -32.08 -1.74 -28.53
N ASN A 129 -30.97 -1.88 -29.25
CA ASN A 129 -30.98 -2.24 -30.68
C ASN A 129 -31.61 -3.63 -30.95
N VAL A 130 -31.57 -4.54 -29.97
CA VAL A 130 -32.18 -5.89 -30.08
C VAL A 130 -33.69 -5.87 -29.81
N GLN A 131 -34.22 -4.84 -29.13
CA GLN A 131 -35.67 -4.74 -28.88
C GLN A 131 -36.43 -3.98 -29.98
N GLU A 132 -35.72 -3.26 -30.85
CA GLU A 132 -36.30 -2.48 -31.95
C GLU A 132 -36.22 -3.19 -33.32
N GLY A 133 -35.65 -4.40 -33.39
CA GLY A 133 -35.57 -5.24 -34.59
C GLY A 133 -36.38 -6.51 -34.47
#